data_AF-A0A6C0HWL4-F1
#
_entry.id   AF-A0A6C0HWL4-F1
#
_cell.length_a   1.000
_cell.length_b   1.000
_cell.length_c   1.000
_cell.angle_alpha   90.00
_cell.angle_beta   90.00
_cell.angle_gamma   90.00
#
_symmetry.space_group_name_H-M   'P 1'
#
loop_
_entity.id
_entity.type
_entity.pdbx_description
1 polymer ?
#
loop_
_entity_poly.entity_id
_entity_poly.type
_entity_poly.pdbx_seq_one_letter_code
_entity_poly.pdbx_strand_id
1 'polypeptide(L)'
;MNTAQKNYEKLNTYSELFPSVLDEYKRSYINYNKNPDYNEYSQIYSKNKGALHTLNSNVFVLTNDIQKNMDNLNKQIAILDIRISQEKSINANLKKTWSSVKGVGSDGSDLIGGCVGTEFGCCPNGVTAKNDQYGTDCDGLSSARQMNDDATDLYKTQYTTNVFLLIGCVGLLITLFTIFKKTPTSNTNSSASSRR
;
A
#
# COMPACT_ATOMS: atom_id res chain seq x y z
N MET A 1 7.27 -22.42 0.86
CA MET A 1 6.22 -21.37 1.01
C MET A 1 6.89 -20.08 1.49
N ASN A 2 6.62 -18.95 0.82
CA ASN A 2 7.12 -17.64 1.27
C ASN A 2 6.37 -17.21 2.55
N THR A 3 7.05 -16.50 3.45
CA THR A 3 6.48 -15.86 4.65
C THR A 3 5.19 -15.08 4.37
N ALA A 4 5.12 -14.35 3.26
CA ALA A 4 3.91 -13.62 2.85
C ALA A 4 2.72 -14.56 2.62
N GLN A 5 2.96 -15.69 1.95
CA GLN A 5 1.95 -16.71 1.69
C GLN A 5 1.48 -17.38 2.98
N LYS A 6 2.41 -17.67 3.91
CA LYS A 6 2.09 -18.23 5.24
C LYS A 6 1.22 -17.28 6.07
N ASN A 7 1.49 -15.98 6.00
CA ASN A 7 0.70 -14.98 6.71
C ASN A 7 -0.69 -14.83 6.09
N TYR A 8 -0.79 -14.89 4.76
CA TYR A 8 -2.07 -14.86 4.05
C TYR A 8 -2.97 -16.04 4.42
N GLU A 9 -2.43 -17.27 4.41
CA GLU A 9 -3.19 -18.47 4.79
C GLU A 9 -3.72 -18.38 6.22
N LYS A 10 -2.88 -17.96 7.18
CA LYS A 10 -3.31 -17.75 8.56
C LYS A 10 -4.40 -16.68 8.68
N LEU A 11 -4.25 -15.57 7.97
CA LEU A 11 -5.26 -14.50 7.95
C LEU A 11 -6.60 -15.02 7.45
N ASN A 12 -6.58 -15.80 6.36
CA ASN A 12 -7.79 -16.40 5.80
C ASN A 12 -8.44 -17.36 6.80
N THR A 13 -7.66 -18.25 7.42
CA THR A 13 -8.17 -19.14 8.48
C THR A 13 -8.81 -18.36 9.63
N TYR A 14 -8.18 -17.29 10.12
CA TYR A 14 -8.77 -16.49 11.20
C TYR A 14 -10.03 -15.75 10.76
N SER A 15 -10.07 -15.26 9.52
CA SER A 15 -11.25 -14.63 8.93
C SER A 15 -12.43 -15.60 8.82
N GLU A 16 -12.18 -16.86 8.46
CA GLU A 16 -13.21 -17.89 8.38
C GLU A 16 -13.73 -18.34 9.75
N LEU A 17 -12.84 -18.43 10.75
CA LEU A 17 -13.21 -18.87 12.10
C LEU A 17 -13.94 -17.79 12.90
N PHE A 18 -13.65 -16.51 12.66
CA PHE A 18 -14.13 -15.41 13.47
C PHE A 18 -15.67 -15.32 13.59
N PRO A 19 -16.46 -15.44 12.50
CA PRO A 19 -17.92 -15.39 12.58
C PRO A 19 -18.49 -16.48 13.50
N SER A 20 -17.99 -17.72 13.39
CA SER A 20 -18.46 -18.84 14.20
C SER A 20 -18.15 -18.65 15.68
N VAL A 21 -16.89 -18.29 15.99
CA VAL A 21 -16.46 -18.04 17.39
C VAL A 21 -17.24 -16.88 18.00
N LEU A 22 -17.53 -15.84 17.22
CA LEU A 22 -18.30 -14.70 17.69
C LEU A 22 -19.78 -15.06 17.94
N ASP A 23 -20.40 -15.88 17.09
CA ASP A 23 -21.80 -16.33 17.32
C ASP A 23 -21.91 -17.17 18.59
N GLU A 24 -21.00 -18.14 18.77
CA GLU A 24 -20.94 -18.99 19.96
C GLU A 24 -20.73 -18.17 21.24
N TYR A 25 -19.85 -17.16 21.18
CA TYR A 25 -19.65 -16.22 22.28
C TYR A 25 -20.93 -15.45 22.61
N LYS A 26 -21.60 -14.86 21.61
CA LYS A 26 -22.86 -14.10 21.82
C LYS A 26 -23.96 -14.96 22.42
N ARG A 27 -24.15 -16.17 21.88
CA ARG A 27 -25.18 -17.10 22.37
C ARG A 27 -24.91 -17.52 23.82
N SER A 28 -23.68 -17.90 24.12
CA SER A 28 -23.29 -18.29 25.49
C SER A 28 -23.41 -17.13 26.48
N TYR A 29 -23.07 -15.91 26.07
CA TYR A 29 -23.26 -14.71 26.88
C TYR A 29 -24.73 -14.47 27.22
N ILE A 30 -25.64 -14.58 26.24
CA ILE A 30 -27.08 -14.42 26.49
C ILE A 30 -27.59 -15.49 27.47
N ASN A 31 -27.21 -16.75 27.26
CA ASN A 31 -27.67 -17.86 28.12
C ASN A 31 -27.18 -17.72 29.56
N TYR A 32 -25.91 -17.36 29.74
CA TYR A 32 -25.31 -17.11 31.05
C TYR A 32 -26.00 -15.96 31.80
N ASN A 33 -26.28 -14.85 31.13
CA ASN A 33 -26.94 -13.70 31.77
C ASN A 33 -28.44 -13.91 32.02
N LYS A 34 -29.12 -14.73 31.21
CA LYS A 34 -30.54 -15.04 31.40
C LYS A 34 -30.78 -16.04 32.53
N ASN A 35 -29.85 -16.97 32.75
CA ASN A 35 -29.99 -18.07 33.69
C ASN A 35 -28.71 -18.23 34.54
N PRO A 36 -28.41 -17.26 35.43
CA PRO A 36 -27.14 -17.22 36.16
C PRO A 36 -26.95 -18.38 37.13
N ASP A 37 -28.03 -18.99 37.61
CA ASP A 37 -27.99 -20.10 38.57
C ASP A 37 -27.56 -21.44 37.92
N TYR A 38 -27.52 -21.50 36.59
CA TYR A 38 -27.11 -22.69 35.85
C TYR A 38 -25.62 -22.69 35.58
N ASN A 39 -24.89 -23.50 36.37
CA ASN A 39 -23.44 -23.67 36.27
C ASN A 39 -22.96 -24.04 34.84
N GLU A 40 -23.73 -24.83 34.10
CA GLU A 40 -23.40 -25.23 32.73
C GLU A 40 -23.23 -24.01 31.80
N TYR A 41 -24.11 -23.00 31.90
CA TYR A 41 -23.99 -21.80 31.07
C TYR A 41 -22.76 -20.96 31.41
N SER A 42 -22.36 -20.93 32.68
CA SER A 42 -21.12 -20.27 33.12
C SER A 42 -19.88 -20.93 32.50
N GLN A 43 -19.85 -22.26 32.46
CA GLN A 43 -18.74 -23.01 31.85
C GLN A 43 -18.67 -22.82 30.33
N ILE A 44 -19.82 -22.91 29.65
CA ILE A 44 -19.90 -22.70 28.19
C ILE A 44 -19.47 -21.27 27.84
N TYR A 45 -19.95 -20.27 28.58
CA TYR A 45 -19.54 -18.88 28.38
C TYR A 45 -18.03 -18.68 28.58
N SER A 46 -17.46 -19.24 29.65
CA SER A 46 -16.03 -19.15 29.92
C SER A 46 -15.19 -19.77 28.82
N LYS A 47 -15.60 -20.94 28.31
CA LYS A 47 -14.96 -21.60 27.16
C LYS A 47 -14.99 -20.74 25.91
N ASN A 48 -16.17 -20.24 25.53
CA ASN A 48 -16.34 -19.46 24.30
C ASN A 48 -15.64 -18.10 24.38
N LYS A 49 -15.63 -17.48 25.57
CA LYS A 49 -14.81 -16.29 25.87
C LYS A 49 -13.32 -16.58 25.67
N GLY A 50 -12.83 -17.73 26.14
CA GLY A 50 -11.46 -18.17 25.94
C GLY A 50 -11.09 -18.39 24.47
N ALA A 51 -12.00 -18.97 23.68
CA ALA A 51 -11.83 -19.15 22.24
C ALA A 51 -11.71 -17.79 21.52
N LEU A 52 -12.61 -16.85 21.82
CA LEU A 52 -12.57 -15.50 21.24
C LEU A 52 -11.28 -14.76 21.61
N HIS A 53 -10.86 -14.85 22.88
CA HIS A 53 -9.61 -14.24 23.32
C HIS A 53 -8.39 -14.85 22.60
N THR A 54 -8.33 -16.17 22.48
CA THR A 54 -7.25 -16.86 21.77
C THR A 54 -7.18 -16.41 20.32
N LEU A 55 -8.32 -16.33 19.63
CA LEU A 55 -8.38 -15.85 18.26
C LEU A 55 -7.87 -14.41 18.13
N ASN A 56 -8.30 -13.52 19.03
CA ASN A 56 -7.83 -12.13 19.05
C ASN A 56 -6.32 -12.02 19.29
N SER A 57 -5.77 -12.82 20.21
CA SER A 57 -4.33 -12.89 20.47
C SER A 57 -3.55 -13.34 19.22
N ASN A 58 -4.04 -14.38 18.54
CA ASN A 58 -3.42 -14.90 17.33
C ASN A 58 -3.40 -13.87 16.19
N VAL A 59 -4.50 -13.12 16.01
CA VAL A 59 -4.58 -12.02 15.02
C VAL A 59 -3.59 -10.91 15.37
N PHE A 60 -3.44 -10.57 16.65
CA PHE A 60 -2.46 -9.58 17.11
C PHE A 60 -1.01 -10.02 16.81
N VAL A 61 -0.65 -11.26 17.13
CA VAL A 61 0.68 -11.80 16.80
C VAL A 61 0.94 -11.77 15.29
N LEU A 62 -0.05 -12.20 14.49
CA LEU A 62 0.05 -12.15 13.03
C LEU A 62 0.25 -10.72 12.51
N THR A 63 -0.42 -9.74 13.11
CA THR A 63 -0.27 -8.32 12.75
C THR A 63 1.15 -7.85 13.00
N ASN A 64 1.73 -8.19 14.16
CA ASN A 64 3.12 -7.85 14.49
C ASN A 64 4.12 -8.51 13.53
N ASP A 65 3.87 -9.77 13.13
CA ASP A 65 4.72 -10.47 12.16
C ASP A 65 4.64 -9.81 10.77
N ILE A 66 3.45 -9.37 10.34
CA ILE A 66 3.28 -8.63 9.09
C ILE A 66 4.02 -7.29 9.14
N GLN A 67 3.92 -6.54 10.23
CA GLN A 67 4.63 -5.27 10.42
C GLN A 67 6.15 -5.44 10.32
N LYS A 68 6.72 -6.41 11.03
CA LYS A 68 8.17 -6.70 10.96
C LYS A 68 8.63 -7.05 9.54
N ASN A 69 7.82 -7.82 8.81
CA ASN A 69 8.13 -8.18 7.43
C ASN A 69 8.08 -6.95 6.51
N MET A 70 7.09 -6.08 6.69
CA MET A 70 6.98 -4.83 5.94
C MET A 70 8.18 -3.91 6.21
N ASP A 71 8.59 -3.76 7.47
CA ASP A 71 9.77 -2.96 7.85
C ASP A 71 11.05 -3.50 7.22
N ASN A 72 11.21 -4.82 7.20
CA ASN A 72 12.34 -5.46 6.54
C ASN A 72 12.32 -5.24 5.02
N LEU A 73 11.15 -5.30 4.39
CA LEU A 73 10.99 -5.04 2.96
C LEU A 73 11.34 -3.58 2.64
N ASN A 74 10.85 -2.63 3.41
CA ASN A 74 11.12 -1.20 3.25
C ASN A 74 12.62 -0.89 3.38
N LYS A 75 13.33 -1.54 4.31
CA LYS A 75 14.79 -1.43 4.43
C LYS A 75 15.51 -1.94 3.18
N GLN A 76 15.08 -3.08 2.64
CA GLN A 76 15.67 -3.62 1.41
C GLN A 76 15.40 -2.70 0.22
N ILE A 77 14.21 -2.14 0.11
CA ILE A 77 13.86 -1.15 -0.94
C ILE A 77 14.79 0.07 -0.83
N ALA A 78 14.96 0.63 0.37
CA ALA A 78 15.86 1.76 0.57
C ALA A 78 17.32 1.45 0.17
N ILE A 79 17.80 0.24 0.48
CA ILE A 79 19.15 -0.20 0.07
C ILE A 79 19.25 -0.32 -1.46
N LEU A 80 18.22 -0.87 -2.11
CA LEU A 80 18.18 -0.98 -3.57
C LEU A 80 18.17 0.40 -4.23
N ASP A 81 17.42 1.37 -3.70
CA ASP A 81 17.40 2.74 -4.21
C ASP A 81 18.78 3.40 -4.15
N ILE A 82 19.50 3.23 -3.04
CA ILE A 82 20.89 3.70 -2.90
C ILE A 82 21.78 3.08 -3.98
N ARG A 83 21.69 1.76 -4.18
CA ARG A 83 22.48 1.05 -5.19
C ARG A 83 22.14 1.53 -6.59
N ILE A 84 20.87 1.67 -6.93
CA ILE A 84 20.42 2.18 -8.23
C ILE A 84 20.99 3.59 -8.47
N SER A 85 20.98 4.46 -7.46
CA SER A 85 21.56 5.80 -7.56
C SER A 85 23.06 5.77 -7.79
N GLN A 86 23.79 4.86 -7.12
CA GLN A 86 25.23 4.68 -7.32
C GLN A 86 25.54 4.18 -8.73
N GLU A 87 24.85 3.15 -9.19
CA GLU A 87 25.00 2.60 -10.55
C GLU A 87 24.70 3.66 -11.62
N LYS A 88 23.66 4.48 -11.44
CA LYS A 88 23.37 5.63 -12.33
C LYS A 88 24.54 6.61 -12.41
N SER A 89 25.16 6.94 -11.28
CA SER A 89 26.32 7.85 -11.22
C SER A 89 27.55 7.25 -11.91
N ILE A 90 27.85 5.98 -11.64
CA ILE A 90 28.95 5.24 -12.29
C ILE A 90 28.73 5.21 -13.80
N ASN A 91 27.52 4.87 -14.25
CA ASN A 91 27.20 4.76 -15.66
C ASN A 91 27.29 6.13 -16.37
N ALA A 92 26.90 7.21 -15.68
CA ALA A 92 27.08 8.58 -16.18
C ALA A 92 28.58 8.94 -16.35
N ASN A 93 29.43 8.55 -15.40
CA ASN A 93 30.88 8.77 -15.49
C ASN A 93 31.53 7.92 -16.58
N LEU A 94 31.17 6.63 -16.68
CA LEU A 94 31.63 5.76 -17.75
C LEU A 94 31.26 6.33 -19.12
N LYS A 95 30.04 6.87 -19.28
CA LYS A 95 29.63 7.55 -20.52
C LYS A 95 30.50 8.77 -20.85
N LYS A 96 30.87 9.59 -19.84
CA LYS A 96 31.78 10.73 -20.03
C LYS A 96 33.18 10.27 -20.44
N THR A 97 33.75 9.29 -19.74
CA THR A 97 35.07 8.74 -20.04
C THR A 97 35.09 8.09 -21.42
N TRP A 98 34.05 7.32 -21.76
CA TRP A 98 33.88 6.72 -23.08
C TRP A 98 33.83 7.78 -24.19
N SER A 99 33.05 8.86 -23.98
CA SER A 99 32.99 9.96 -24.94
C SER A 99 34.33 10.67 -25.09
N SER A 100 35.09 10.80 -24.00
CA SER A 100 36.44 11.40 -24.02
C SER A 100 37.42 10.51 -24.76
N VAL A 101 37.48 9.21 -24.45
CA VAL A 101 38.36 8.24 -25.12
C VAL A 101 38.01 8.06 -26.60
N LYS A 102 36.72 8.03 -26.95
CA LYS A 102 36.28 8.04 -28.35
C LYS A 102 36.68 9.34 -29.06
N GLY A 103 36.72 10.46 -28.34
CA GLY A 103 37.21 11.75 -28.84
C GLY A 103 38.73 11.85 -28.98
N VAL A 104 39.52 10.97 -28.34
CA VAL A 104 41.00 10.98 -28.41
C VAL A 104 41.53 10.04 -29.52
N GLY A 105 40.63 9.53 -30.38
CA GLY A 105 40.98 8.67 -31.52
C GLY A 105 40.87 9.36 -32.88
N SER A 106 40.99 10.69 -32.98
CA SER A 106 40.88 11.38 -34.28
C SER A 106 41.71 12.67 -34.36
N ASP A 107 43.01 12.60 -34.07
CA ASP A 107 43.98 13.41 -34.81
C ASP A 107 44.42 12.63 -36.06
N GLY A 108 43.46 12.46 -36.97
CA GLY A 108 43.64 11.82 -38.26
C GLY A 108 42.29 11.50 -38.92
N SER A 109 41.76 12.45 -39.71
CA SER A 109 40.48 12.44 -40.46
C SER A 109 39.25 12.71 -39.58
N ASP A 110 38.44 13.75 -39.75
CA ASP A 110 37.88 14.38 -40.97
C ASP A 110 37.20 13.41 -41.94
N LEU A 111 36.67 12.30 -41.41
CA LEU A 111 35.71 11.47 -42.12
C LEU A 111 34.41 11.35 -41.31
N ILE A 112 33.36 11.93 -41.90
CA ILE A 112 31.94 11.63 -41.73
C ILE A 112 31.73 10.20 -41.17
N GLY A 113 31.47 10.06 -39.86
CA GLY A 113 31.50 8.74 -39.21
C GLY A 113 30.77 8.69 -37.86
N GLY A 114 29.47 8.92 -37.87
CA GLY A 114 28.58 8.76 -36.71
C GLY A 114 27.12 8.78 -37.13
N CYS A 115 26.17 8.66 -36.19
CA CYS A 115 24.73 8.78 -36.51
C CYS A 115 24.35 10.14 -37.15
N VAL A 116 25.23 11.14 -37.09
CA VAL A 116 25.09 12.43 -37.78
C VAL A 116 25.32 12.29 -39.30
N GLY A 117 26.07 11.28 -39.73
CA GLY A 117 26.35 10.98 -41.13
C GLY A 117 25.38 9.99 -41.79
N THR A 118 24.40 9.47 -41.05
CA THR A 118 23.38 8.56 -41.58
C THR A 118 22.19 9.34 -42.13
N GLU A 119 21.51 8.83 -43.16
CA GLU A 119 20.42 9.51 -43.90
C GLU A 119 19.34 10.13 -43.00
N PHE A 120 19.01 9.46 -41.89
CA PHE A 120 17.92 9.86 -40.98
C PHE A 120 18.40 10.53 -39.69
N GLY A 121 19.71 10.74 -39.52
CA GLY A 121 20.29 11.33 -38.32
C GLY A 121 20.25 10.42 -37.08
N CYS A 122 20.41 11.01 -35.89
CA CYS A 122 20.48 10.28 -34.62
C CYS A 122 19.12 10.15 -33.91
N CYS A 123 18.92 9.07 -33.16
CA CYS A 123 17.90 8.95 -32.12
C CYS A 123 18.10 10.01 -31.00
N PRO A 124 17.10 10.28 -30.15
CA PRO A 124 17.20 11.27 -29.07
C PRO A 124 18.31 11.04 -28.03
N ASN A 125 18.93 9.86 -28.01
CA ASN A 125 20.11 9.56 -27.19
C ASN A 125 21.43 10.15 -27.72
N GLY A 126 21.43 10.64 -28.97
CA GLY A 126 22.58 11.22 -29.64
C GLY A 126 23.68 10.22 -30.04
N VAL A 127 23.40 8.91 -30.00
CA VAL A 127 24.39 7.85 -30.28
C VAL A 127 23.89 6.74 -31.21
N THR A 128 22.60 6.42 -31.20
CA THR A 128 22.00 5.45 -32.12
C THR A 128 21.58 6.16 -33.42
N ALA A 129 21.88 5.58 -34.58
CA ALA A 129 21.42 6.09 -35.87
C ALA A 129 19.98 5.63 -36.11
N LYS A 130 19.11 6.53 -36.57
CA LYS A 130 17.75 6.15 -36.93
C LYS A 130 17.76 5.24 -38.14
N ASN A 131 16.95 4.19 -38.11
CA ASN A 131 16.76 3.29 -39.25
C ASN A 131 15.84 3.88 -40.33
N ASP A 132 14.96 4.82 -39.98
CA ASP A 132 14.03 5.53 -40.86
C ASP A 132 13.78 6.98 -40.37
N GLN A 133 13.04 7.78 -41.15
CA GLN A 133 12.74 9.17 -40.81
C GLN A 133 11.97 9.31 -39.48
N TYR A 134 11.24 8.28 -39.07
CA TYR A 134 10.41 8.24 -37.87
C TYR A 134 11.18 7.74 -36.63
N GLY A 135 12.30 7.04 -36.81
CA GLY A 135 13.11 6.43 -35.77
C GLY A 135 12.44 5.22 -35.12
N THR A 136 11.92 4.27 -35.90
CA THR A 136 11.23 3.07 -35.37
C THR A 136 12.15 2.15 -34.56
N ASP A 137 13.47 2.28 -34.68
CA ASP A 137 14.45 1.59 -33.85
C ASP A 137 14.79 2.33 -32.54
N CYS A 138 14.31 3.57 -32.37
CA CYS A 138 14.55 4.39 -31.18
C CYS A 138 13.67 4.00 -29.98
N ASP A 139 12.85 2.95 -30.10
CA ASP A 139 11.86 2.51 -29.12
C ASP A 139 12.45 1.90 -27.84
N GLY A 140 13.74 1.57 -27.84
CA GLY A 140 14.44 1.02 -26.67
C GLY A 140 14.79 2.05 -25.58
N LEU A 141 14.37 3.31 -25.71
CA LEU A 141 14.84 4.40 -24.86
C LEU A 141 13.75 5.25 -24.19
N SER A 142 12.49 4.89 -24.38
CA SER A 142 11.36 5.43 -23.61
C SER A 142 11.35 4.90 -22.18
N SER A 143 11.87 3.70 -21.91
CA SER A 143 11.74 3.03 -20.62
C SER A 143 12.41 3.75 -19.45
N ALA A 144 13.57 4.40 -19.63
CA ALA A 144 14.28 5.04 -18.52
C ALA A 144 13.70 6.42 -18.11
N ARG A 145 13.10 7.15 -19.06
CA ARG A 145 12.30 8.36 -18.74
C ARG A 145 10.95 7.97 -18.16
N GLN A 146 10.31 6.97 -18.76
CA GLN A 146 9.04 6.42 -18.29
C GLN A 146 9.13 5.92 -16.84
N MET A 147 10.23 5.26 -16.45
CA MET A 147 10.43 4.83 -15.05
C MET A 147 10.60 5.99 -14.04
N ASN A 148 11.18 7.13 -14.44
CA ASN A 148 11.30 8.28 -13.53
C ASN A 148 9.95 9.02 -13.43
N ASP A 149 9.20 9.11 -14.52
CA ASP A 149 7.89 9.75 -14.56
C ASP A 149 6.85 8.88 -13.81
N ASP A 150 6.86 7.57 -14.02
CA ASP A 150 6.01 6.60 -13.31
C ASP A 150 6.32 6.54 -11.81
N ALA A 151 7.60 6.62 -11.41
CA ALA A 151 7.96 6.69 -10.00
C ALA A 151 7.42 7.97 -9.34
N THR A 152 7.53 9.11 -10.04
CA THR A 152 7.01 10.40 -9.56
C THR A 152 5.48 10.39 -9.44
N ASP A 153 4.80 9.70 -10.35
CA ASP A 153 3.34 9.55 -10.34
C ASP A 153 2.83 8.62 -9.23
N LEU A 154 3.57 7.53 -8.94
CA LEU A 154 3.29 6.65 -7.80
C LEU A 154 3.35 7.43 -6.47
N TYR A 155 4.38 8.26 -6.26
CA TYR A 155 4.51 9.08 -5.05
C TYR A 155 3.36 10.08 -4.88
N LYS A 156 2.89 10.69 -5.97
CA LYS A 156 1.73 11.60 -5.95
C LYS A 156 0.43 10.87 -5.63
N THR A 157 0.22 9.70 -6.23
CA THR A 157 -0.98 8.89 -6.05
C THR A 157 -1.12 8.34 -4.61
N GLN A 158 -0.01 7.98 -3.98
CA GLN A 158 -0.03 7.52 -2.59
C GLN A 158 -0.35 8.66 -1.61
N TYR A 159 0.14 9.87 -1.88
CA TYR A 159 -0.17 11.06 -1.08
C TYR A 159 -1.66 11.45 -1.18
N THR A 160 -2.23 11.49 -2.38
CA THR A 160 -3.64 11.83 -2.57
C THR A 160 -4.54 10.83 -1.85
N THR A 161 -4.24 9.54 -1.92
CA THR A 161 -5.05 8.50 -1.27
C THR A 161 -5.03 8.63 0.26
N ASN A 162 -3.86 8.91 0.85
CA ASN A 162 -3.74 9.13 2.29
C ASN A 162 -4.48 10.40 2.75
N VAL A 163 -4.44 11.48 1.94
CA VAL A 163 -5.16 12.73 2.24
C VAL A 163 -6.67 12.54 2.17
N PHE A 164 -7.19 11.85 1.15
CA PHE A 164 -8.62 11.54 1.06
C PHE A 164 -9.11 10.70 2.24
N LEU A 165 -8.30 9.74 2.70
CA LEU A 165 -8.63 8.90 3.85
C LEU A 165 -8.69 9.72 5.14
N LEU A 166 -7.76 10.65 5.35
CA LEU A 166 -7.79 11.58 6.49
C LEU A 166 -9.02 12.50 6.46
N ILE A 167 -9.33 13.08 5.30
CA ILE A 167 -10.52 13.93 5.14
C ILE A 167 -11.80 13.12 5.41
N GLY A 168 -11.88 11.89 4.92
CA GLY A 168 -12.98 10.97 5.19
C GLY A 168 -13.15 10.68 6.68
N CYS A 169 -12.05 10.35 7.38
CA CYS A 169 -12.08 10.13 8.83
C CYS A 169 -12.54 11.37 9.60
N VAL A 170 -12.03 12.56 9.25
CA VAL A 170 -12.45 13.82 9.89
C VAL A 170 -13.94 14.10 9.64
N GLY A 171 -14.42 13.90 8.41
CA GLY A 171 -15.83 14.06 8.06
C GLY A 171 -16.74 13.12 8.85
N LEU A 172 -16.33 11.85 9.03
CA LEU A 172 -17.05 10.87 9.84
C LEU A 172 -17.12 11.26 11.33
N LEU A 173 -16.03 11.81 11.87
CA LEU A 173 -16.02 12.31 13.25
C LEU A 173 -16.95 13.51 13.43
N ILE A 174 -17.00 14.43 12.44
CA ILE A 174 -17.90 15.58 12.46
C ILE A 174 -19.36 15.12 12.39
N THR A 175 -19.71 14.19 11.51
CA THR A 175 -21.10 13.70 11.40
C THR A 175 -21.55 13.00 12.68
N LEU A 176 -20.71 12.14 13.26
CA LEU A 176 -20.98 11.53 14.57
C LEU A 176 -21.19 12.60 15.64
N PHE A 177 -20.33 13.61 15.72
CA PHE A 177 -20.46 14.70 16.69
C PHE A 177 -21.78 15.49 16.52
N THR A 178 -22.21 15.76 15.28
CA THR A 178 -23.50 16.43 15.03
C THR A 178 -24.71 15.60 15.41
N ILE A 179 -24.65 14.27 15.24
CA ILE A 179 -25.72 13.35 15.62
C ILE A 179 -25.85 13.28 17.14
N PHE A 180 -24.73 13.15 17.87
CA PHE A 180 -24.73 13.06 19.32
C PHE A 180 -25.05 14.39 20.04
N LYS A 181 -24.98 15.54 19.36
CA LYS A 181 -25.42 16.83 19.92
C LYS A 181 -26.94 17.06 19.87
N LYS A 182 -27.72 16.26 19.13
CA LYS A 182 -29.19 16.35 19.17
C LYS A 182 -29.74 15.57 20.38
N THR A 183 -29.98 16.27 21.48
CA THR A 183 -30.75 15.76 22.62
C THR A 183 -32.24 15.63 22.24
N PRO A 184 -32.97 14.60 22.71
CA PRO A 184 -34.36 14.39 22.37
C PRO A 184 -35.27 15.51 22.87
N THR A 185 -36.06 16.10 21.97
CA THR A 185 -37.21 16.92 22.30
C THR A 185 -38.20 16.08 23.11
N SER A 186 -38.33 16.36 24.41
CA SER A 186 -39.38 15.80 25.25
C SER A 186 -40.72 16.39 24.80
N ASN A 187 -41.50 15.63 24.04
CA ASN A 187 -42.91 15.92 23.82
C ASN A 187 -43.66 15.60 25.12
N THR A 188 -43.87 16.61 25.95
CA THR A 188 -44.81 16.60 27.06
C THR A 188 -46.22 16.52 26.50
N ASN A 189 -46.81 15.32 26.53
CA ASN A 189 -48.24 15.15 26.40
C ASN A 189 -48.92 15.76 27.64
N SER A 190 -49.46 16.97 27.49
CA SER A 190 -50.40 17.54 28.46
C SER A 190 -51.78 16.92 28.24
N SER A 191 -52.06 15.84 28.96
CA SER A 191 -53.41 15.37 29.23
C SER A 191 -54.13 16.38 30.13
N ALA A 192 -54.93 17.25 29.51
CA ALA A 192 -55.91 18.08 30.21
C ALA A 192 -57.06 17.19 30.70
N SER A 193 -56.94 16.71 31.94
CA SER A 193 -58.07 16.23 32.73
C SER A 193 -58.57 17.41 33.58
N SER A 194 -59.65 18.06 33.14
CA SER A 194 -60.37 19.05 33.94
C SER A 194 -61.65 18.42 34.45
N ARG A 195 -61.70 18.21 35.77
CA ARG A 195 -62.92 17.98 36.54
C ARG A 195 -63.72 19.28 36.61
N ARG A 196 -64.95 19.27 36.11
CA ARG A 196 -66.17 19.67 36.84
C ARG A 196 -67.40 19.39 35.96
#